data_AF-A0A3D2W1H5-F1
#
_entry.id   AF-A0A3D2W1H5-F1
#
_cell.length_a   1.000
_cell.length_b   1.000
_cell.length_c   1.000
_cell.angle_alpha   90.00
_cell.angle_beta   90.00
_cell.angle_gamma   90.00
#
_symmetry.space_group_name_H-M   'P 1'
#
loop_
_entity.id
_entity.type
_entity.pdbx_description
1 polymer ?
#
loop_
_entity_poly.entity_id
_entity_poly.type
_entity_poly.pdbx_seq_one_letter_code
_entity_poly.pdbx_strand_id
1 'polypeptide(L)'
;MAVRRPNIGAAGADFAFAALAFASGWAGVPLLYAALVFLGAAAIWAWTRRTALRDMTRTRLITNAALALALLAGVLGGAYWIGLAAGGHL
;
A
#
# COMPACT_ATOMS: atom_id res chain seq x y z
N MET A 1 -7.16 -20.56 22.98
CA MET A 1 -7.11 -19.63 21.85
C MET A 1 -5.64 -19.36 21.53
N ALA A 2 -5.11 -19.85 20.41
CA ALA A 2 -3.71 -19.61 20.06
C ALA A 2 -3.52 -18.13 19.68
N VAL A 3 -2.63 -17.43 20.37
CA VAL A 3 -2.29 -16.02 20.09
C VAL A 3 -1.61 -15.98 18.72
N ARG A 4 -2.29 -15.42 17.71
CA ARG A 4 -1.68 -15.12 16.41
C ARG A 4 -0.56 -14.11 16.66
N ARG A 5 0.67 -14.46 16.30
CA ARG A 5 1.80 -13.52 16.38
C ARG A 5 1.51 -12.30 15.49
N PRO A 6 1.75 -11.07 15.98
CA PRO A 6 1.59 -9.87 15.18
C PRO A 6 2.52 -9.91 13.96
N ASN A 7 1.97 -9.61 12.77
CA ASN A 7 2.74 -9.58 11.53
C ASN A 7 3.44 -8.22 11.38
N ILE A 8 4.52 -8.05 12.14
CA ILE A 8 5.32 -6.81 12.19
C ILE A 8 5.91 -6.48 10.80
N GLY A 9 6.23 -7.50 9.99
CA GLY A 9 6.76 -7.30 8.63
C GLY A 9 5.77 -6.63 7.68
N ALA A 10 4.48 -7.00 7.77
CA ALA A 10 3.44 -6.34 6.96
C ALA A 10 3.23 -4.88 7.41
N ALA A 11 3.14 -4.63 8.72
CA ALA A 11 2.99 -3.28 9.25
C ALA A 11 4.18 -2.37 8.88
N GLY A 12 5.41 -2.90 8.96
CA GLY A 12 6.61 -2.19 8.55
C GLY A 12 6.62 -1.84 7.06
N ALA A 13 6.19 -2.77 6.20
CA ALA A 13 6.06 -2.50 4.77
C ALA A 13 5.00 -1.42 4.48
N ASP A 14 3.81 -1.51 5.10
CA ASP A 14 2.74 -0.54 4.92
C ASP A 14 3.20 0.87 5.32
N PHE A 15 3.91 1.00 6.46
CA PHE A 15 4.51 2.26 6.89
C PHE A 15 5.58 2.77 5.91
N ALA A 16 6.48 1.90 5.45
CA ALA A 16 7.54 2.28 4.52
C ALA A 16 6.98 2.82 3.19
N PHE A 17 5.96 2.17 2.61
CA PHE A 17 5.33 2.66 1.39
C PHE A 17 4.55 3.96 1.61
N ALA A 18 3.88 4.12 2.76
CA ALA A 18 3.23 5.38 3.10
C ALA A 18 4.25 6.53 3.25
N ALA A 19 5.39 6.28 3.90
CA ALA A 19 6.47 7.25 4.02
C ALA A 19 7.08 7.60 2.66
N LEU A 20 7.27 6.63 1.76
CA LEU A 20 7.74 6.88 0.40
C LEU A 20 6.73 7.70 -0.41
N ALA A 21 5.43 7.40 -0.31
CA ALA A 21 4.39 8.17 -0.98
C ALA A 21 4.35 9.62 -0.49
N PHE A 22 4.42 9.82 0.84
CA PHE A 22 4.53 11.15 1.44
C PHE A 22 5.77 11.90 0.98
N ALA A 23 6.95 11.27 1.04
CA ALA A 23 8.21 11.89 0.60
C ALA A 23 8.18 12.26 -0.88
N SER A 24 7.54 11.43 -1.72
CA SER A 24 7.32 11.73 -3.14
C SER A 24 6.48 12.99 -3.31
N GLY A 25 5.36 13.08 -2.58
CA GLY A 25 4.53 14.30 -2.61
C GLY A 25 5.28 15.52 -2.11
N TRP A 26 6.00 15.38 -0.99
CA TRP A 26 6.77 16.46 -0.39
C TRP A 26 7.87 17.00 -1.30
N ALA A 27 8.51 16.14 -2.08
CA ALA A 27 9.51 16.53 -3.07
C ALA A 27 8.90 17.07 -4.39
N GLY A 28 7.57 17.10 -4.51
CA GLY A 28 6.88 17.59 -5.71
C GLY A 28 7.12 16.72 -6.95
N VAL A 29 7.51 15.45 -6.79
CA VAL A 29 7.75 14.57 -7.95
C VAL A 29 6.44 14.21 -8.65
N PRO A 30 6.48 13.94 -9.97
CA PRO A 30 5.29 13.59 -10.75
C PRO A 30 4.52 12.40 -10.16
N LEU A 31 3.20 12.40 -10.39
CA LEU A 31 2.28 11.33 -9.95
C LEU A 31 2.71 9.92 -10.39
N LEU A 32 3.50 9.82 -11.47
CA LEU A 32 4.11 8.55 -11.91
C LEU A 32 4.93 7.88 -10.81
N TYR A 33 5.66 8.63 -10.00
CA TYR A 33 6.44 8.07 -8.88
C TYR A 33 5.52 7.50 -7.80
N ALA A 34 4.42 8.18 -7.48
CA ALA A 34 3.41 7.65 -6.56
C ALA A 34 2.77 6.36 -7.11
N ALA A 35 2.58 6.25 -8.43
CA ALA A 35 2.10 5.02 -9.07
C ALA A 35 3.12 3.86 -8.93
N LEU A 36 4.42 4.13 -9.06
CA LEU A 36 5.46 3.12 -8.83
C LEU A 36 5.50 2.65 -7.37
N VAL A 37 5.36 3.57 -6.41
CA VAL A 37 5.24 3.26 -4.98
C VAL A 37 4.02 2.36 -4.73
N PHE A 38 2.87 2.68 -5.35
CA PHE A 38 1.66 1.85 -5.28
C PHE A 38 1.87 0.45 -5.86
N LEU A 39 2.50 0.32 -7.02
CA LEU A 39 2.81 -0.99 -7.63
C LEU A 39 3.72 -1.82 -6.73
N GLY A 40 4.73 -1.21 -6.11
CA GLY A 40 5.60 -1.86 -5.13
C GLY A 40 4.82 -2.35 -3.90
N ALA A 41 3.93 -1.51 -3.36
CA ALA A 41 3.08 -1.87 -2.22
C ALA A 41 2.13 -3.03 -2.56
N ALA A 42 1.49 -3.00 -3.73
CA ALA A 42 0.62 -4.07 -4.21
C ALA A 42 1.39 -5.40 -4.38
N ALA A 43 2.60 -5.35 -4.94
CA ALA A 43 3.45 -6.54 -5.10
C ALA A 43 3.86 -7.14 -3.74
N ILE A 44 4.28 -6.30 -2.78
CA ILE A 44 4.62 -6.74 -1.41
C ILE A 44 3.40 -7.30 -0.68
N TRP A 45 2.24 -6.66 -0.82
CA TRP A 45 0.98 -7.15 -0.25
C TRP A 45 0.64 -8.54 -0.79
N ALA A 46 0.72 -8.74 -2.10
CA ALA A 46 0.44 -10.03 -2.74
C ALA A 46 1.46 -11.10 -2.32
N TRP A 47 2.74 -10.73 -2.25
CA TRP A 47 3.82 -11.63 -1.84
C TRP A 47 3.66 -12.11 -0.40
N THR A 48 3.44 -11.18 0.55
CA THR A 48 3.27 -11.50 1.97
C THR A 48 2.03 -12.35 2.25
N ARG A 49 1.04 -12.34 1.35
CA ARG A 49 -0.24 -13.07 1.48
C ARG A 49 -0.39 -14.19 0.45
N ARG A 50 0.68 -14.54 -0.28
CA ARG A 50 0.63 -15.49 -1.41
C ARG A 50 0.04 -16.85 -1.07
N THR A 51 0.27 -17.36 0.14
CA THR A 51 -0.26 -18.66 0.60
C THR A 51 -1.76 -18.57 0.79
N ALA A 52 -2.22 -17.58 1.57
CA ALA A 52 -3.64 -17.34 1.80
C ALA A 52 -4.40 -17.05 0.49
N LEU A 53 -3.78 -16.34 -0.46
CA LEU A 53 -4.41 -16.05 -1.75
C LEU A 53 -4.56 -17.30 -2.63
N ARG A 54 -3.61 -18.24 -2.59
CA ARG A 54 -3.65 -19.49 -3.38
C ARG A 54 -4.80 -20.41 -2.98
N ASP A 55 -5.17 -20.41 -1.70
CA ASP A 55 -6.19 -21.30 -1.17
C ASP A 55 -7.63 -20.74 -1.31
N MET A 56 -7.77 -19.52 -1.84
CA MET A 56 -9.07 -18.86 -1.98
C MET A 56 -9.79 -19.25 -3.29
N THR A 57 -11.12 -19.33 -3.22
CA THR A 57 -11.96 -19.37 -4.42
C THR A 57 -11.80 -18.08 -5.23
N ARG A 58 -11.90 -18.19 -6.57
CA ARG A 58 -11.63 -17.08 -7.50
C ARG A 58 -12.44 -15.81 -7.19
N THR A 59 -13.71 -15.96 -6.80
CA THR A 59 -14.57 -14.84 -6.39
C THR A 59 -14.03 -14.14 -5.15
N ARG A 60 -13.68 -14.89 -4.10
CA ARG A 60 -13.12 -14.33 -2.86
C ARG A 60 -11.76 -13.67 -3.10
N LEU A 61 -10.94 -14.25 -3.97
CA LEU A 61 -9.66 -13.66 -4.36
C LEU A 61 -9.86 -12.28 -4.99
N ILE A 62 -10.76 -12.18 -5.99
CA ILE A 62 -11.02 -10.92 -6.69
C ILE A 62 -11.58 -9.86 -5.74
N THR A 63 -12.57 -10.20 -4.91
CA THR A 63 -13.15 -9.25 -3.95
C THR A 63 -12.12 -8.74 -2.96
N ASN A 64 -11.32 -9.63 -2.37
CA ASN A 64 -10.30 -9.23 -1.39
C ASN A 64 -9.16 -8.44 -2.05
N ALA A 65 -8.74 -8.80 -3.25
CA ALA A 65 -7.73 -8.05 -4.00
C ALA A 65 -8.24 -6.65 -4.34
N ALA A 66 -9.49 -6.52 -4.83
CA ALA A 66 -10.08 -5.23 -5.15
C ALA A 66 -10.16 -4.31 -3.91
N LEU A 67 -10.63 -4.83 -2.78
CA LEU A 67 -10.69 -4.09 -1.52
C LEU A 67 -9.29 -3.68 -1.03
N ALA A 68 -8.31 -4.58 -1.10
CA ALA A 68 -6.95 -4.28 -0.69
C ALA A 68 -6.31 -3.20 -1.57
N LEU A 69 -6.47 -3.29 -2.90
CA LEU A 69 -5.95 -2.29 -3.82
C LEU A 69 -6.62 -0.93 -3.62
N ALA A 70 -7.93 -0.89 -3.35
CA ALA A 70 -8.64 0.34 -3.05
C ALA A 70 -8.12 1.01 -1.76
N LEU A 71 -7.88 0.22 -0.70
CA LEU A 71 -7.31 0.73 0.56
C LEU A 71 -5.87 1.23 0.37
N LEU A 72 -5.03 0.48 -0.36
CA LEU A 72 -3.67 0.91 -0.71
C LEU A 72 -3.69 2.22 -1.49
N ALA A 73 -4.58 2.36 -2.47
CA ALA A 73 -4.70 3.57 -3.26
C ALA A 73 -5.13 4.77 -2.41
N GLY A 74 -6.11 4.57 -1.52
CA GLY A 74 -6.57 5.61 -0.61
C GLY A 74 -5.49 6.08 0.36
N VAL A 75 -4.76 5.14 1.00
CA VAL A 75 -3.71 5.48 1.96
C VAL A 75 -2.52 6.14 1.28
N LEU A 76 -2.01 5.56 0.20
CA LEU A 76 -0.82 6.07 -0.49
C LEU A 76 -1.12 7.37 -1.24
N GLY A 77 -2.28 7.47 -1.88
CA GLY A 77 -2.73 8.70 -2.54
C GLY A 77 -2.95 9.83 -1.52
N GLY A 78 -3.57 9.53 -0.38
CA GLY A 78 -3.70 10.46 0.73
C GLY A 78 -2.35 10.93 1.26
N ALA A 79 -1.42 10.01 1.52
CA ALA A 79 -0.07 10.34 1.97
C ALA A 79 0.68 11.22 0.96
N TYR A 80 0.57 10.93 -0.33
CA TYR A 80 1.14 11.72 -1.41
C TYR A 80 0.56 13.14 -1.46
N TRP A 81 -0.76 13.30 -1.41
CA TRP A 81 -1.38 14.64 -1.39
C TRP A 81 -1.03 15.43 -0.13
N ILE A 82 -0.99 14.79 1.03
CA ILE A 82 -0.53 15.44 2.26
C ILE A 82 0.93 15.88 2.09
N GLY A 83 1.77 15.06 1.45
CA GLY A 83 3.13 15.41 1.07
C GLY A 83 3.19 16.64 0.18
N LEU A 84 2.40 16.69 -0.89
CA LEU A 84 2.32 17.85 -1.79
C LEU A 84 1.94 19.12 -1.04
N ALA A 85 0.96 19.04 -0.13
CA ALA A 85 0.52 20.19 0.69
C ALA A 85 1.66 20.67 1.59
N ALA A 86 2.33 19.74 2.26
CA ALA A 86 3.45 20.03 3.13
C ALA A 86 4.67 20.58 2.37
N GLY A 87 4.84 20.21 1.10
CA GLY A 87 5.91 20.68 0.21
C GLY A 87 5.61 22.03 -0.45
N GLY A 88 4.38 22.55 -0.34
CA GLY A 88 3.96 23.78 -1.03
C GLY A 88 3.72 23.58 -2.53
N HIS A 89 3.36 22.38 -2.94
CA HIS A 89 3.13 21.97 -4.33
C HIS A 89 1.64 21.76 -4.67
N LEU A 90 0.73 22.20 -3.79
CA LEU A 90 -0.72 22.11 -3.94
C LEU A 90 -1.36 23.47 -4.23
#